data_AF-A0A6P0X9D5-F1
#
_entry.id   AF-A0A6P0X9D5-F1
#
_cell.length_a   1.000
_cell.length_b   1.000
_cell.length_c   1.000
_cell.angle_alpha   90.00
_cell.angle_beta   90.00
_cell.angle_gamma   90.00
#
_symmetry.space_group_name_H-M   'P 1'
#
loop_
_entity.id
_entity.type
_entity.pdbx_description
1 polymer ?
#
loop_
_entity_poly.entity_id
_entity_poly.type
_entity_poly.pdbx_seq_one_letter_code
_entity_poly.pdbx_strand_id
1 'polypeptide(L)'
;MSTYVASTQAFIDLFETGKISLPSLEEVYEQTRHLQDNEDISNGIEAWLKSQNNSELLQAYQNKLQQFRSGNSLELSVSKGPGKSKSQTKPGEPNPSSRELLENIIIKNKPLNNDSQAKPTHP
;
A
#
# COMPACT_ATOMS: atom_id res chain seq x y z
N MET A 1 -2.50 4.55 15.10
CA MET A 1 -3.00 4.13 13.77
C MET A 1 -4.14 3.15 14.01
N SER A 2 -5.29 3.28 13.35
CA SER A 2 -6.39 2.31 13.49
C SER A 2 -6.00 0.96 12.91
N THR A 3 -6.49 -0.15 13.48
CA THR A 3 -6.17 -1.52 13.05
C THR A 3 -6.41 -1.76 11.57
N TYR A 4 -7.46 -1.16 11.01
CA TYR A 4 -7.84 -1.26 9.60
C TYR A 4 -6.89 -0.50 8.67
N VAL A 5 -6.42 0.68 9.08
CA VAL A 5 -5.41 1.46 8.35
C VAL A 5 -4.07 0.73 8.37
N ALA A 6 -3.70 0.13 9.50
CA ALA A 6 -2.50 -0.70 9.61
C ALA A 6 -2.56 -1.94 8.71
N SER A 7 -3.75 -2.52 8.52
CA SER A 7 -3.99 -3.59 7.55
C SER A 7 -3.68 -3.14 6.13
N THR A 8 -4.26 -2.03 5.68
CA THR A 8 -3.98 -1.51 4.35
C THR A 8 -2.50 -1.16 4.17
N GLN A 9 -1.87 -0.59 5.20
CA GLN A 9 -0.44 -0.28 5.17
C GLN A 9 0.43 -1.54 5.06
N ALA A 10 0.08 -2.62 5.78
CA ALA A 10 0.77 -3.91 5.68
C ALA A 10 0.69 -4.49 4.26
N PHE A 11 -0.47 -4.36 3.61
CA PHE A 11 -0.65 -4.80 2.23
C PHE A 11 0.19 -3.97 1.24
N ILE A 12 0.24 -2.65 1.43
CA ILE A 12 1.09 -1.76 0.61
C ILE A 12 2.58 -2.09 0.77
N ASP A 13 3.01 -2.40 2.00
CA ASP A 13 4.41 -2.77 2.27
C ASP A 13 4.78 -4.09 1.55
N LEU A 14 3.85 -5.04 1.44
CA LEU A 14 4.06 -6.25 0.61
C LEU A 14 4.25 -5.92 -0.87
N PHE A 15 3.54 -4.93 -1.38
CA PHE A 15 3.77 -4.43 -2.73
C PHE A 15 5.13 -3.73 -2.85
N GLU A 16 5.50 -2.86 -1.91
CA GLU A 16 6.80 -2.16 -1.94
C GLU A 16 8.00 -3.12 -1.78
N THR A 17 7.83 -4.24 -1.08
CA THR A 17 8.83 -5.31 -0.97
C THR A 17 8.89 -6.22 -2.21
N GLY A 18 8.01 -6.01 -3.20
CA GLY A 18 7.94 -6.80 -4.43
C GLY A 18 7.31 -8.18 -4.26
N LYS A 19 6.63 -8.44 -3.13
CA LYS A 19 5.85 -9.67 -2.92
C LYS A 19 4.56 -9.66 -3.74
N ILE A 20 3.98 -8.47 -3.94
CA ILE A 20 2.76 -8.27 -4.73
C ILE A 20 3.11 -7.51 -6.01
N SER A 21 2.52 -7.91 -7.13
CA SER A 21 2.67 -7.20 -8.40
C SER A 21 1.63 -6.09 -8.55
N LEU A 22 1.92 -5.07 -9.35
CA LEU A 22 0.98 -3.97 -9.62
C LEU A 22 -0.42 -4.45 -10.07
N PRO A 23 -0.58 -5.43 -11.00
CA PRO A 23 -1.91 -5.94 -11.36
C PRO A 23 -2.68 -6.53 -10.18
N SER A 24 -2.00 -7.21 -9.25
CA SER A 24 -2.63 -7.74 -8.04
C SER A 24 -3.08 -6.63 -7.09
N LEU A 25 -2.28 -5.56 -6.99
CA LEU A 25 -2.64 -4.37 -6.22
C LEU A 25 -3.86 -3.64 -6.84
N GLU A 26 -3.87 -3.50 -8.16
CA GLU A 26 -4.99 -2.91 -8.91
C GLU A 26 -6.27 -3.75 -8.76
N GLU A 27 -6.17 -5.08 -8.82
CA GLU A 27 -7.31 -5.98 -8.62
C GLU A 27 -7.95 -5.77 -7.24
N VAL A 28 -7.13 -5.69 -6.18
CA VAL A 28 -7.61 -5.41 -4.82
C VAL A 28 -8.22 -4.02 -4.71
N TYR A 29 -7.63 -3.02 -5.35
CA TYR A 29 -8.19 -1.68 -5.38
C TYR A 29 -9.52 -1.64 -6.11
N GLU A 30 -9.67 -2.30 -7.26
CA GLU A 30 -10.94 -2.36 -7.97
C GLU A 30 -12.03 -3.09 -7.17
N GLN A 31 -11.65 -4.11 -6.41
CA GLN A 31 -12.57 -4.80 -5.50
C GLN A 31 -12.96 -3.95 -4.29
N THR A 32 -12.09 -3.03 -3.84
CA THR A 32 -12.34 -2.25 -2.61
C THR A 32 -12.71 -0.78 -2.87
N ARG A 33 -12.60 -0.27 -4.11
CA ARG A 33 -12.84 1.15 -4.45
C ARG A 33 -14.26 1.65 -4.16
N HIS A 34 -15.22 0.73 -4.14
CA HIS A 34 -16.63 1.04 -3.85
C HIS A 34 -16.89 1.12 -2.34
N LEU A 35 -15.95 0.68 -1.53
CA LEU A 35 -16.00 0.70 -0.07
C LEU A 35 -15.44 2.05 0.41
N GLN A 36 -16.14 2.69 1.35
CA GLN A 36 -15.69 3.95 1.96
C GLN A 36 -15.04 3.71 3.31
N ASP A 37 -15.51 2.69 4.03
CA ASP A 37 -15.05 2.37 5.37
C ASP A 37 -13.73 1.60 5.35
N ASN A 38 -12.83 2.02 6.23
CA ASN A 38 -11.52 1.37 6.38
C ASN A 38 -11.66 -0.11 6.78
N GLU A 39 -12.70 -0.44 7.56
CA GLU A 39 -13.01 -1.82 7.96
C GLU A 39 -13.34 -2.67 6.73
N ASP A 40 -14.29 -2.24 5.91
CA ASP A 40 -14.69 -2.97 4.70
C ASP A 40 -13.52 -3.14 3.73
N ILE A 41 -12.72 -2.08 3.53
CA ILE A 41 -11.52 -2.15 2.68
C ILE A 41 -10.53 -3.18 3.21
N SER A 42 -10.25 -3.15 4.52
CA SER A 42 -9.35 -4.13 5.16
C SER A 42 -9.86 -5.56 5.03
N ASN A 43 -11.17 -5.76 5.16
CA ASN A 43 -11.80 -7.06 5.01
C ASN A 43 -11.73 -7.55 3.56
N GLY A 44 -11.90 -6.66 2.57
CA GLY A 44 -11.71 -6.97 1.15
C GLY A 44 -10.27 -7.39 0.83
N ILE A 45 -9.27 -6.69 1.38
CA ILE A 45 -7.85 -7.05 1.25
C ILE A 45 -7.61 -8.44 1.85
N GLU A 46 -8.12 -8.71 3.06
CA GLU A 46 -7.98 -10.02 3.70
C GLU A 46 -8.68 -11.14 2.93
N ALA A 47 -9.87 -10.89 2.39
CA ALA A 47 -10.61 -11.85 1.58
C ALA A 47 -9.83 -12.21 0.31
N TRP A 48 -9.20 -11.23 -0.32
CA TRP A 48 -8.33 -11.44 -1.47
C TRP A 48 -7.06 -12.24 -1.09
N LEU A 49 -6.41 -11.92 0.03
CA LEU A 49 -5.25 -12.65 0.53
C LEU A 49 -5.59 -14.09 0.96
N LYS A 50 -6.83 -14.34 1.37
CA LYS A 50 -7.34 -15.69 1.70
C LYS A 50 -7.72 -16.51 0.46
N SER A 51 -7.76 -15.90 -0.73
CA SER A 51 -8.05 -16.61 -1.98
C SER A 51 -6.87 -17.51 -2.42
N GLN A 52 -7.18 -18.55 -3.20
CA GLN A 52 -6.50 -19.85 -3.23
C GLN A 52 -4.98 -19.93 -3.50
N ASN A 53 -4.29 -18.84 -3.85
CA ASN A 53 -2.84 -18.86 -4.13
C ASN A 53 -2.00 -17.86 -3.32
N ASN A 54 -2.60 -17.21 -2.33
CA ASN A 54 -1.96 -16.11 -1.61
C ASN A 54 -1.43 -16.53 -0.22
N SER A 55 -1.28 -17.81 0.08
CA SER A 55 -0.87 -18.29 1.43
C SER A 55 0.45 -17.68 1.93
N GLU A 56 1.46 -17.52 1.06
CA GLU A 56 2.71 -16.84 1.43
C GLU A 56 2.48 -15.34 1.68
N LEU A 57 1.65 -14.70 0.86
CA LEU A 57 1.28 -13.29 1.00
C LEU A 57 0.47 -13.05 2.27
N LEU A 58 -0.48 -13.93 2.59
CA LEU A 58 -1.28 -13.88 3.80
C LEU A 58 -0.40 -13.99 5.05
N GLN A 59 0.59 -14.89 5.03
CA GLN A 59 1.54 -15.01 6.14
C GLN A 59 2.41 -13.75 6.29
N ALA A 60 2.94 -13.22 5.18
CA ALA A 60 3.74 -12.00 5.19
C ALA A 60 2.91 -10.78 5.66
N TYR A 61 1.65 -10.71 5.22
CA TYR A 61 0.69 -9.69 5.62
C TYR A 61 0.39 -9.74 7.12
N GLN A 62 0.10 -10.92 7.65
CA GLN A 62 -0.13 -11.12 9.08
C GLN A 62 1.09 -10.75 9.91
N ASN A 63 2.29 -11.12 9.44
CA ASN A 63 3.54 -10.74 10.11
C ASN A 63 3.70 -9.21 10.16
N LYS A 64 3.48 -8.52 9.04
CA LYS A 64 3.51 -7.04 8.97
C LYS A 64 2.46 -6.42 9.88
N LEU A 65 1.23 -6.95 9.89
CA LEU A 65 0.18 -6.52 10.81
C LEU A 65 0.57 -6.67 12.28
N GLN A 66 1.22 -7.78 12.64
CA GLN A 66 1.73 -7.98 13.99
C GLN A 66 2.83 -6.98 14.36
N GLN A 67 3.68 -6.58 13.40
CA GLN A 67 4.68 -5.53 13.64
C GLN A 67 4.01 -4.17 13.93
N PHE A 68 2.96 -3.82 13.18
CA PHE A 68 2.20 -2.59 13.44
C PHE A 68 1.42 -2.63 14.76
N ARG A 69 0.88 -3.79 15.16
CA ARG A 69 0.13 -3.99 16.42
C ARG A 69 1.02 -4.05 17.65
N SER A 70 2.20 -4.65 17.54
CA SER A 70 3.12 -4.85 18.67
C SER A 70 3.83 -3.56 19.10
N GLY A 71 3.71 -2.49 18.31
CA GLY A 71 4.04 -1.12 18.69
C GLY A 71 5.51 -0.81 19.03
N ASN A 72 6.37 -1.78 19.39
CA ASN A 72 7.54 -1.41 20.16
C ASN A 72 8.71 -2.41 20.29
N SER A 73 8.84 -3.47 19.48
CA SER A 73 10.04 -4.33 19.66
C SER A 73 10.36 -5.22 18.45
N LEU A 74 11.30 -4.76 17.64
CA LEU A 74 12.48 -5.47 17.10
C LEU A 74 12.78 -4.97 15.68
N GLU A 75 13.77 -4.09 15.61
CA GLU A 75 14.88 -4.23 14.67
C GLU A 75 14.52 -4.64 13.22
N LEU A 76 13.99 -3.72 12.42
CA LEU A 76 14.11 -3.84 10.96
C LEU A 76 15.52 -3.41 10.53
N SER A 77 16.53 -4.10 11.03
CA SER A 77 17.82 -4.19 10.36
C SER A 77 17.62 -5.09 9.15
N VAL A 78 17.44 -4.50 7.97
CA VAL A 78 18.11 -4.91 6.72
C VAL A 78 17.62 -4.03 5.58
N SER A 79 18.43 -3.01 5.32
CA SER A 79 18.77 -2.41 4.04
C SER A 79 18.14 -3.02 2.77
N LYS A 80 17.27 -2.27 2.07
CA LYS A 80 17.38 -2.13 0.60
C LYS A 80 16.60 -0.92 0.04
N GLY A 81 17.35 0.07 -0.44
CA GLY A 81 16.88 1.12 -1.35
C GLY A 81 17.18 2.55 -0.89
N PRO A 82 18.14 3.28 -1.51
CA PRO A 82 18.27 4.73 -1.34
C PRO A 82 17.15 5.45 -2.12
N GLY A 83 15.90 5.20 -1.76
CA GLY A 83 14.74 5.95 -2.21
C GLY A 83 14.32 6.87 -1.07
N LYS A 84 14.76 8.13 -1.11
CA LYS A 84 14.33 9.16 -0.17
C LYS A 84 12.85 9.44 -0.36
N SER A 85 11.99 8.62 0.23
CA SER A 85 10.58 8.96 0.46
C SER A 85 10.40 9.09 1.96
N LYS A 86 10.99 10.15 2.53
CA LYS A 86 10.41 10.74 3.73
C LYS A 86 9.04 11.26 3.28
N SER A 87 8.00 10.42 3.35
CA SER A 87 6.64 10.94 3.51
C SER A 87 6.64 11.65 4.85
N GLN A 88 7.05 12.91 4.80
CA GLN A 88 6.90 13.88 5.85
C GLN A 88 5.41 14.18 5.90
N THR A 89 4.60 13.25 6.41
CA THR A 89 3.23 13.54 6.76
C THR A 89 3.31 14.62 7.82
N LYS A 90 2.85 15.83 7.47
CA LYS A 90 2.94 16.98 8.35
C LYS A 90 2.15 16.65 9.63
N PRO A 91 2.68 16.95 10.83
CA PRO A 91 1.92 16.78 12.06
C PRO A 91 0.68 17.68 12.02
N GLY A 92 -0.50 17.08 11.81
CA GLY A 92 -1.79 17.78 11.71
C GLY A 92 -2.68 17.36 10.54
N GLU A 93 -2.18 16.63 9.55
CA GLU A 93 -3.04 16.04 8.52
C GLU A 93 -3.76 14.80 9.09
N PRO A 94 -5.08 14.62 8.80
CA PRO A 94 -5.76 13.37 9.13
C PRO A 94 -4.98 12.22 8.51
N ASN A 95 -4.84 11.11 9.23
CA ASN A 95 -4.24 9.92 8.65
C ASN A 95 -5.03 9.58 7.38
N PRO A 96 -4.36 9.38 6.23
CA PRO A 96 -5.06 9.05 5.00
C PRO A 96 -5.91 7.80 5.21
N SER A 97 -7.12 7.81 4.65
CA SER A 97 -8.00 6.64 4.72
C SER A 97 -7.37 5.47 3.96
N SER A 98 -7.76 4.24 4.29
CA SER A 98 -7.31 3.02 3.60
C SER A 98 -7.47 3.14 2.08
N ARG A 99 -8.56 3.75 1.62
CA ARG A 99 -8.79 4.03 0.21
C ARG A 99 -7.73 4.95 -0.39
N GLU A 100 -7.45 6.06 0.29
CA GLU A 100 -6.44 7.01 -0.16
C GLU A 100 -5.06 6.37 -0.20
N LEU A 101 -4.71 5.54 0.78
CA LEU A 101 -3.46 4.79 0.80
C LEU A 101 -3.30 3.91 -0.45
N LEU A 102 -4.33 3.15 -0.82
CA LEU A 102 -4.32 2.31 -2.02
C LEU A 102 -4.24 3.15 -3.31
N GLU A 103 -5.02 4.22 -3.40
CA GLU A 103 -5.03 5.10 -4.57
C GLU A 103 -3.65 5.77 -4.78
N ASN A 104 -3.04 6.27 -3.70
CA ASN A 104 -1.73 6.90 -3.75
C ASN A 104 -0.63 5.95 -4.22
N ILE A 105 -0.60 4.70 -3.73
CA ILE A 105 0.42 3.73 -4.15
C ILE A 105 0.24 3.33 -5.62
N ILE A 106 -1.01 3.21 -6.10
CA ILE A 106 -1.30 2.90 -7.50
C ILE A 106 -0.87 4.07 -8.38
N ILE A 107 -1.25 5.31 -8.06
CA ILE A 107 -0.83 6.49 -8.84
C ILE A 107 0.70 6.62 -8.87
N LYS A 108 1.37 6.36 -7.74
CA LYS A 108 2.84 6.43 -7.63
C LYS A 108 3.56 5.39 -8.48
N ASN A 109 2.98 4.20 -8.65
CA ASN A 109 3.63 3.07 -9.33
C ASN A 109 3.04 2.74 -10.70
N LYS A 110 1.91 3.35 -11.07
CA LYS A 110 1.39 3.28 -12.42
C LYS A 110 2.46 3.90 -13.32
N PRO A 111 2.92 3.18 -14.37
CA PRO A 111 3.85 3.78 -15.31
C PRO A 111 3.18 5.04 -15.82
N LEU A 112 3.78 6.19 -15.50
CA LEU A 112 3.41 7.45 -16.11
C LEU A 112 3.58 7.18 -17.60
N ASN A 113 2.48 6.96 -18.30
CA ASN A 113 2.50 6.82 -19.73
C ASN A 113 3.25 8.07 -20.19
N ASN A 114 4.44 7.87 -20.77
CA ASN A 114 5.25 8.94 -21.32
C ASN A 114 4.53 9.42 -22.57
N ASP A 115 3.38 10.05 -22.37
CA ASP A 115 2.65 10.75 -23.40
C ASP A 115 2.68 12.24 -23.02
N SER A 116 3.61 12.91 -23.70
CA SER A 116 3.38 14.28 -24.16
C SER A 116 3.42 15.40 -23.11
N GLN A 117 4.60 15.67 -22.56
CA GLN A 117 5.02 17.06 -22.34
C GLN A 117 6.36 17.35 -23.03
N ALA A 118 6.47 16.99 -24.30
CA ALA A 118 7.30 17.76 -25.21
C ALA A 118 6.64 19.14 -25.36
N LYS A 119 7.00 20.09 -24.48
CA LYS A 119 6.80 21.51 -24.77
C LYS A 119 7.58 21.80 -26.06
N PRO A 120 6.95 22.18 -27.18
CA PRO A 120 7.72 22.74 -28.28
C PRO A 120 8.23 24.09 -27.77
N THR A 121 9.53 24.18 -27.56
CA THR A 121 10.17 25.46 -27.32
C THR A 121 10.10 26.24 -28.63
N HIS A 122 9.41 27.37 -28.52
CA HIS A 122 9.16 28.45 -29.48
C HIS A 122 10.33 28.79 -30.44
N PRO A 123 10.07 29.17 -31.70
CA PRO A 123 10.94 30.10 -32.43
C PRO A 123 10.67 31.54 -31.98
#